data_AF-A0A5B7C0A7-F1
#
_entry.id   AF-A0A5B7C0A7-F1
#
_cell.length_a   1.000
_cell.length_b   1.000
_cell.length_c   1.000
_cell.angle_alpha   90.00
_cell.angle_beta   90.00
_cell.angle_gamma   90.00
#
_symmetry.space_group_name_H-M   'P 1'
#
loop_
_entity.id
_entity.type
_entity.pdbx_description
1 polymer ?
#
loop_
_entity_poly.entity_id
_entity_poly.type
_entity_poly.pdbx_seq_one_letter_code
_entity_poly.pdbx_strand_id
1 'polypeptide(L)'
;RPLMFGVAPYNPILGETHHVSRGTLNVLLEQVSHHPPVSALHATDEKDNVDIVWCHYPIPKFYGTSIETEVHGKKQLKLLDKGESYIMNSPNLVIRFFPVPGVDWVGNVTIRCQETGLEAELCYRGNSFLGRRANQRAIKGKIFMSSSLKTVYEINGHWDR
;
A
#
# COMPACT_ATOMS: atom_id res chain seq x y z
N ARG A 1 3.69 5.81 8.28
CA ARG A 1 4.58 5.45 9.41
C ARG A 1 4.77 3.94 9.36
N PRO A 2 6.01 3.41 9.34
CA PRO A 2 6.21 1.96 9.37
C PRO A 2 5.61 1.37 10.64
N LEU A 3 5.07 0.15 10.54
CA LEU A 3 4.63 -0.62 11.70
C LEU A 3 5.84 -0.87 12.61
N MET A 4 5.64 -0.69 13.90
CA MET A 4 6.67 -1.00 14.90
C MET A 4 6.74 -2.52 15.06
N PHE A 5 7.94 -3.08 14.98
CA PHE A 5 8.15 -4.50 15.24
C PHE A 5 7.62 -4.85 16.65
N GLY A 6 6.89 -5.96 16.75
CA GLY A 6 6.29 -6.40 18.02
C GLY A 6 4.96 -5.74 18.38
N VAL A 7 4.41 -4.86 17.52
CA VAL A 7 3.09 -4.27 17.70
C VAL A 7 2.14 -4.78 16.62
N ALA A 8 1.07 -5.46 17.06
CA ALA A 8 -0.05 -5.83 16.21
C ALA A 8 -1.26 -4.93 16.55
N PRO A 9 -2.01 -4.43 15.56
CA PRO A 9 -3.28 -3.75 15.82
C PRO A 9 -4.30 -4.75 16.39
N TYR A 10 -5.31 -4.23 17.08
CA TYR A 10 -6.48 -5.03 17.44
C TYR A 10 -7.17 -5.53 16.17
N ASN A 11 -7.72 -6.75 16.23
CA ASN A 11 -8.57 -7.28 15.17
C ASN A 11 -9.99 -6.70 15.34
N PRO A 12 -10.47 -5.84 14.41
CA PRO A 12 -11.77 -5.20 14.58
C PRO A 12 -12.93 -6.21 14.55
N ILE A 13 -13.99 -5.92 15.29
CA ILE A 13 -15.24 -6.71 15.22
C ILE A 13 -16.04 -6.36 13.96
N LEU A 14 -16.91 -7.26 13.50
CA LEU A 14 -17.79 -6.97 12.36
C LEU A 14 -18.65 -5.72 12.63
N GLY A 15 -18.66 -4.79 11.68
CA GLY A 15 -19.36 -3.51 11.79
C GLY A 15 -18.67 -2.47 12.67
N GLU A 16 -17.46 -2.75 13.19
CA GLU A 16 -16.66 -1.74 13.88
C GLU A 16 -16.30 -0.62 12.89
N THR A 17 -16.55 0.63 13.30
CA THR A 17 -16.27 1.81 12.49
C THR A 17 -15.25 2.72 13.17
N HIS A 18 -14.42 3.39 12.38
CA HIS A 18 -13.54 4.46 12.85
C HIS A 18 -13.63 5.66 11.93
N HIS A 19 -13.69 6.86 12.51
CA HIS A 19 -13.75 8.12 11.76
C HIS A 19 -12.67 9.08 12.26
N VAL A 20 -11.92 9.67 11.32
CA VAL A 20 -10.87 10.65 11.60
C VAL A 20 -10.97 11.79 10.59
N SER A 21 -10.96 13.02 11.09
CA SER A 21 -10.91 14.22 10.26
C SER A 21 -9.71 15.09 10.64
N ARG A 22 -9.09 15.73 9.64
CA ARG A 22 -8.06 16.77 9.84
C ARG A 22 -8.18 17.83 8.75
N GLY A 23 -8.66 19.01 9.11
CA GLY A 23 -8.99 20.04 8.12
C GLY A 23 -10.17 19.57 7.26
N THR A 24 -10.02 19.62 5.94
CA THR A 24 -11.01 19.14 4.95
C THR A 24 -10.90 17.64 4.65
N LEU A 25 -9.82 16.99 5.10
CA LEU A 25 -9.66 15.55 4.96
C LEU A 25 -10.56 14.82 5.97
N ASN A 26 -11.44 13.97 5.47
CA ASN A 26 -12.29 13.07 6.23
C ASN A 26 -12.00 11.62 5.84
N VAL A 27 -11.87 10.73 6.81
CA VAL A 27 -11.59 9.32 6.61
C VAL A 27 -12.55 8.49 7.45
N LEU A 28 -13.34 7.64 6.79
CA LEU A 28 -14.21 6.65 7.40
C LEU A 28 -13.68 5.25 7.12
N LEU A 29 -13.61 4.41 8.14
CA LEU A 29 -13.25 3.00 8.05
C LEU A 29 -14.36 2.14 8.65
N GLU A 30 -14.58 0.97 8.08
CA GLU A 30 -15.50 -0.05 8.59
C GLU A 30 -14.92 -1.45 8.39
N GLN A 31 -15.07 -2.30 9.40
CA GLN A 31 -14.83 -3.74 9.28
C GLN A 31 -16.06 -4.42 8.66
N VAL A 32 -16.07 -4.56 7.34
CA VAL A 32 -17.23 -5.05 6.56
C VAL A 32 -17.34 -6.58 6.51
N SER A 33 -16.31 -7.30 6.94
CA SER A 33 -16.33 -8.76 7.08
C SER A 33 -15.35 -9.23 8.16
N HIS A 34 -15.65 -10.34 8.84
CA HIS A 34 -14.76 -10.94 9.85
C HIS A 34 -14.17 -12.29 9.40
N HIS A 35 -14.87 -13.03 8.51
CA HIS A 35 -14.42 -14.31 7.95
C HIS A 35 -14.68 -14.37 6.44
N PRO A 36 -13.72 -13.93 5.60
CA PRO A 36 -12.41 -13.38 5.97
C PRO A 36 -12.48 -11.96 6.55
N PRO A 37 -11.45 -11.49 7.31
CA PRO A 37 -11.39 -10.11 7.79
C PRO A 37 -11.22 -9.13 6.64
N VAL A 38 -12.19 -8.25 6.40
CA VAL A 38 -12.12 -7.21 5.36
C VAL A 38 -12.41 -5.86 5.99
N SER A 39 -11.53 -4.90 5.76
CA SER A 39 -11.73 -3.51 6.15
C SER A 39 -11.92 -2.65 4.89
N ALA A 40 -12.96 -1.83 4.90
CA ALA A 40 -13.23 -0.83 3.89
C ALA A 40 -12.88 0.56 4.42
N LEU A 41 -12.39 1.42 3.55
CA LEU A 41 -12.03 2.80 3.83
C LEU A 41 -12.57 3.68 2.72
N HIS A 42 -13.20 4.79 3.10
CA HIS A 42 -13.52 5.90 2.22
C HIS A 42 -12.91 7.18 2.80
N ALA A 43 -12.14 7.90 1.99
CA ALA A 43 -11.57 9.18 2.37
C ALA A 43 -11.88 10.24 1.32
N THR A 44 -12.19 11.45 1.78
CA THR A 44 -12.49 12.61 0.94
C THR A 44 -11.72 13.82 1.43
N ASP A 45 -11.29 14.67 0.50
CA ASP A 45 -10.76 16.00 0.81
C ASP A 45 -11.41 17.03 -0.13
N GLU A 46 -12.27 17.89 0.43
CA GLU A 46 -12.99 18.91 -0.32
C GLU A 46 -12.06 19.99 -0.90
N LYS A 47 -10.95 20.28 -0.22
CA LYS A 47 -10.04 21.36 -0.65
C LYS A 47 -9.23 20.94 -1.87
N ASP A 48 -8.72 19.71 -1.84
CA ASP A 48 -7.86 19.17 -2.90
C ASP A 48 -8.66 18.32 -3.91
N ASN A 49 -9.99 18.25 -3.76
CA ASN A 49 -10.92 17.50 -4.63
C ASN A 49 -10.49 16.04 -4.82
N VAL A 50 -10.19 15.37 -3.70
CA VAL A 50 -9.71 13.99 -3.65
C VAL A 50 -10.79 13.06 -3.11
N ASP A 51 -10.96 11.91 -3.76
CA ASP A 51 -11.80 10.79 -3.29
C ASP A 51 -10.99 9.48 -3.32
N ILE A 52 -10.93 8.75 -2.22
CA ILE A 52 -10.20 7.50 -2.08
C ILE A 52 -11.12 6.42 -1.55
N VAL A 53 -11.20 5.30 -2.26
CA VAL A 53 -11.83 4.08 -1.77
C VAL A 53 -10.79 2.99 -1.69
N TRP A 54 -10.75 2.29 -0.56
CA TRP A 54 -9.85 1.15 -0.37
C TRP A 54 -10.53 0.06 0.43
N CYS A 55 -10.64 -1.14 -0.16
CA CYS A 55 -11.03 -2.34 0.56
C CYS A 55 -9.83 -3.27 0.60
N HIS A 56 -9.49 -3.79 1.78
CA HIS A 56 -8.37 -4.72 1.92
C HIS A 56 -8.68 -5.92 2.81
N TYR A 57 -8.03 -7.03 2.46
CA TYR A 57 -8.07 -8.32 3.13
C TYR A 57 -6.64 -8.84 3.31
N PRO A 58 -6.08 -8.77 4.53
CA PRO A 58 -4.74 -9.28 4.81
C PRO A 58 -4.76 -10.81 5.00
N ILE A 59 -3.87 -11.52 4.31
CA ILE A 59 -3.65 -12.96 4.45
C ILE A 59 -2.23 -13.21 4.97
N PRO A 60 -2.05 -13.43 6.28
CA PRO A 60 -0.76 -13.75 6.86
C PRO A 60 -0.35 -15.21 6.57
N LYS A 61 0.91 -15.41 6.20
CA LYS A 61 1.57 -16.71 6.00
C LYS A 61 2.83 -16.77 6.85
N PHE A 62 2.96 -17.81 7.67
CA PHE A 62 4.12 -18.02 8.53
C PHE A 62 5.15 -18.95 7.86
N TYR A 63 6.40 -18.50 7.81
CA TYR A 63 7.52 -19.19 7.16
C TYR A 63 8.60 -19.65 8.17
N GLY A 64 8.25 -19.79 9.45
CA GLY A 64 9.19 -20.18 10.51
C GLY A 64 9.95 -18.98 11.09
N THR A 65 10.70 -18.27 10.25
CA THR A 65 11.52 -17.11 10.69
C THR A 65 10.88 -15.76 10.38
N SER A 66 9.79 -15.75 9.64
CA SER A 66 9.03 -14.55 9.26
C SER A 66 7.55 -14.81 9.07
N ILE A 67 6.77 -13.74 9.12
CA ILE A 67 5.39 -13.69 8.64
C ILE A 67 5.39 -12.78 7.41
N GLU A 68 4.83 -13.24 6.31
CA GLU A 68 4.48 -12.40 5.16
C GLU A 68 2.96 -12.28 5.08
N THR A 69 2.46 -11.05 5.07
CA THR A 69 1.05 -10.75 4.94
C THR A 69 0.79 -10.19 3.55
N GLU A 70 0.10 -10.97 2.75
CA GLU A 70 -0.37 -10.57 1.44
C GLU A 70 -1.61 -9.70 1.60
N VAL A 71 -1.60 -8.49 1.05
CA VAL A 71 -2.71 -7.54 1.20
C VAL A 71 -3.55 -7.58 -0.08
N HIS A 72 -4.60 -8.40 -0.05
CA HIS A 72 -5.58 -8.45 -1.13
C HIS A 72 -6.48 -7.23 -1.08
N GLY A 73 -7.01 -6.83 -2.23
CA GLY A 73 -7.93 -5.72 -2.32
C GLY A 73 -7.60 -4.74 -3.44
N LYS A 74 -8.46 -3.74 -3.60
CA LYS A 74 -8.33 -2.72 -4.62
C LYS A 74 -8.36 -1.35 -3.95
N LYS A 75 -7.40 -0.50 -4.31
CA LYS A 75 -7.39 0.91 -3.94
C LYS A 75 -7.65 1.75 -5.18
N GLN A 76 -8.59 2.68 -5.07
CA GLN A 76 -8.90 3.67 -6.08
C GLN A 76 -8.70 5.06 -5.48
N LEU A 77 -7.97 5.92 -6.20
CA LEU A 77 -7.82 7.34 -5.93
C LEU A 77 -8.38 8.10 -7.12
N LYS A 78 -9.28 9.04 -6.87
CA LYS A 78 -9.80 9.96 -7.88
C LYS A 78 -9.30 11.36 -7.58
N LEU A 79 -8.76 12.01 -8.60
CA LEU A 79 -8.45 13.44 -8.60
C LEU A 79 -9.55 14.13 -9.40
N LEU A 80 -10.57 14.63 -8.72
CA LEU A 80 -11.83 15.05 -9.35
C LEU A 80 -11.62 16.24 -10.30
N ASP A 81 -10.76 17.18 -9.92
CA ASP A 81 -10.42 18.35 -10.75
C ASP A 81 -9.77 17.99 -12.09
N LYS A 82 -9.12 16.82 -12.16
CA LYS A 82 -8.48 16.33 -13.38
C LYS A 82 -9.34 15.32 -14.14
N GLY A 83 -10.42 14.85 -13.53
CA GLY A 83 -11.19 13.73 -14.05
C GLY A 83 -10.36 12.44 -14.15
N GLU A 84 -9.36 12.25 -13.30
CA GLU A 84 -8.43 11.11 -13.35
C GLU A 84 -8.76 10.07 -12.27
N SER A 85 -8.71 8.78 -12.61
CA SER A 85 -8.92 7.68 -11.67
C SER A 85 -7.74 6.70 -11.67
N TYR A 86 -7.06 6.61 -10.53
CA TYR A 86 -5.90 5.76 -10.32
C TYR A 86 -6.28 4.49 -9.57
N ILE A 87 -6.06 3.33 -10.20
CA ILE A 87 -6.25 2.02 -9.59
C ILE A 87 -4.89 1.44 -9.22
N MET A 88 -4.77 0.92 -8.00
CA MET A 88 -3.54 0.29 -7.54
C MET A 88 -3.75 -0.84 -6.54
N ASN A 89 -2.79 -1.77 -6.53
CA ASN A 89 -2.68 -2.82 -5.51
C ASN A 89 -1.81 -2.35 -4.32
N SER A 90 -1.54 -3.26 -3.38
CA SER A 90 -0.73 -3.00 -2.19
C SER A 90 0.54 -3.87 -2.19
N PRO A 91 1.65 -3.41 -1.58
CA PRO A 91 2.78 -4.28 -1.28
C PRO A 91 2.43 -5.23 -0.14
N ASN A 92 3.20 -6.32 -0.02
CA ASN A 92 3.09 -7.25 1.09
C ASN A 92 3.85 -6.72 2.31
N LEU A 93 3.34 -7.02 3.50
CA LEU A 93 4.01 -6.72 4.75
C LEU A 93 4.83 -7.94 5.19
N VAL A 94 6.13 -7.76 5.41
CA VAL A 94 6.99 -8.82 5.95
C VAL A 94 7.47 -8.42 7.34
N ILE A 95 7.20 -9.28 8.31
CA ILE A 95 7.72 -9.21 9.68
C ILE A 95 8.73 -10.33 9.83
N ARG A 96 10.01 -10.00 10.05
CA ARG A 96 11.08 -10.98 10.29
C ARG A 96 11.41 -11.04 11.77
N PHE A 97 11.62 -12.25 12.29
CA PHE A 97 12.02 -12.50 13.68
C PHE A 97 13.52 -12.81 13.79
N PHE A 98 14.07 -13.54 12.83
CA PHE A 98 15.47 -13.99 12.83
C PHE A 98 16.16 -13.71 11.49
N PRO A 99 17.48 -13.48 11.46
CA PRO A 99 18.37 -13.27 12.61
C PRO A 99 18.27 -11.85 13.19
N VAL A 100 17.77 -10.89 12.40
CA VAL A 100 17.57 -9.50 12.81
C VAL A 100 16.08 -9.18 12.68
N PRO A 101 15.39 -8.89 13.79
CA PRO A 101 14.01 -8.47 13.79
C PRO A 101 13.77 -7.24 12.90
N GLY A 102 12.66 -7.20 12.18
CA GLY A 102 12.35 -6.06 11.34
C GLY A 102 11.01 -6.16 10.64
N VAL A 103 10.56 -5.02 10.13
CA VAL A 103 9.34 -4.88 9.34
C VAL A 103 9.66 -4.18 8.03
N ASP A 104 9.23 -4.76 6.92
CA ASP A 104 9.42 -4.20 5.59
C ASP A 104 8.21 -4.39 4.68
N TRP A 105 8.07 -3.49 3.72
CA TRP A 105 7.21 -3.68 2.56
C TRP A 105 7.99 -4.39 1.46
N VAL A 106 7.37 -5.38 0.81
CA VAL A 106 7.96 -6.11 -0.32
C VAL A 106 6.94 -6.32 -1.43
N GLY A 107 7.44 -6.59 -2.63
CA GLY A 107 6.60 -6.95 -3.77
C GLY A 107 6.38 -5.79 -4.73
N ASN A 108 5.58 -6.06 -5.77
CA ASN A 108 5.37 -5.13 -6.87
C ASN A 108 4.03 -4.40 -6.72
N VAL A 109 4.06 -3.09 -6.88
CA VAL A 109 2.88 -2.24 -6.91
C VAL A 109 2.73 -1.68 -8.32
N THR A 110 1.54 -1.80 -8.87
CA THR A 110 1.14 -1.18 -10.13
C THR A 110 0.12 -0.09 -9.85
N ILE A 111 0.29 1.06 -10.47
CA ILE A 111 -0.65 2.19 -10.41
C ILE A 111 -1.03 2.53 -11.84
N ARG A 112 -2.33 2.57 -12.14
CA ARG A 112 -2.81 2.79 -13.51
C ARG A 112 -3.88 3.87 -13.55
N CYS A 113 -3.75 4.81 -14.48
CA CYS A 113 -4.77 5.79 -14.81
C CYS A 113 -5.24 5.56 -16.24
N GLN A 114 -6.50 5.16 -16.41
CA GLN A 114 -7.03 4.81 -17.73
C GLN A 114 -7.22 6.06 -18.61
N GLU A 115 -7.59 7.18 -17.99
CA GLU A 115 -7.90 8.43 -18.68
C GLU A 115 -6.65 9.05 -19.34
N THR A 116 -5.48 8.87 -18.72
CA THR A 116 -4.20 9.38 -19.25
C THR A 116 -3.38 8.31 -19.97
N GLY A 117 -3.68 7.03 -19.75
CA GLY A 117 -2.84 5.92 -20.20
C GLY A 117 -1.48 5.87 -19.51
N LEU A 118 -1.32 6.53 -18.36
CA LEU A 118 -0.11 6.45 -17.54
C LEU A 118 -0.17 5.25 -16.60
N GLU A 119 0.95 4.53 -16.53
CA GLU A 119 1.16 3.44 -15.59
C GLU A 119 2.46 3.64 -14.82
N ALA A 120 2.46 3.25 -13.55
CA ALA A 120 3.64 3.14 -12.73
C ALA A 120 3.83 1.71 -12.26
N GLU A 121 5.06 1.21 -12.34
CA GLU A 121 5.50 -0.05 -11.77
C GLU A 121 6.53 0.25 -10.69
N LEU A 122 6.25 -0.18 -9.45
CA LEU A 122 7.11 -0.01 -8.30
C LEU A 122 7.48 -1.38 -7.73
N CYS A 123 8.71 -1.55 -7.32
CA CYS A 123 9.26 -2.76 -6.72
C CYS A 123 9.81 -2.40 -5.34
N TYR A 124 9.11 -2.85 -4.30
CA TYR A 124 9.53 -2.74 -2.91
C TYR A 124 10.44 -3.91 -2.57
N ARG A 125 11.66 -3.61 -2.11
CA ARG A 125 12.65 -4.62 -1.77
C ARG A 125 12.89 -4.64 -0.27
N GLY A 126 12.69 -5.82 0.32
CA GLY A 126 13.10 -6.12 1.69
C GLY A 126 14.61 -6.39 1.78
N ASN A 127 15.11 -6.58 3.00
CA ASN A 127 16.51 -6.96 3.19
C ASN A 127 16.81 -8.31 2.54
N SER A 128 17.82 -8.36 1.68
CA SER A 128 18.42 -9.63 1.24
C SER A 128 19.40 -10.13 2.30
N PHE A 129 19.38 -11.45 2.56
CA PHE A 129 20.27 -12.13 3.51
C PHE A 129 21.78 -11.91 3.22
N LEU A 130 22.13 -11.65 1.95
CA LEU A 130 23.50 -11.39 1.46
C LEU A 130 23.72 -9.91 1.04
N GLY A 131 22.76 -9.02 1.28
CA GLY A 131 22.72 -7.68 0.70
C GLY A 131 23.32 -6.59 1.58
N ARG A 132 24.25 -5.81 1.01
CA ARG A 132 24.76 -4.53 1.56
C ARG A 132 23.61 -3.68 2.12
N ARG A 133 23.83 -3.05 3.30
CA ARG A 133 22.86 -2.16 4.00
C ARG A 133 22.19 -1.11 3.10
N ALA A 134 22.79 -0.76 1.96
CA ALA A 134 22.26 0.18 0.96
C ALA A 134 20.91 -0.22 0.35
N ASN A 135 20.54 -1.51 0.35
CA ASN A 135 19.29 -2.01 -0.25
C ASN A 135 18.14 -2.16 0.76
N GLN A 136 18.35 -1.86 2.05
CA GLN A 136 17.28 -1.94 3.04
C GLN A 136 16.20 -0.91 2.72
N ARG A 137 14.94 -1.33 2.64
CA ARG A 137 13.78 -0.47 2.35
C ARG A 137 13.85 0.24 1.00
N ALA A 138 14.61 -0.32 0.06
CA ALA A 138 14.73 0.26 -1.27
C ALA A 138 13.41 0.15 -2.05
N ILE A 139 13.10 1.19 -2.80
CA ILE A 139 12.04 1.22 -3.80
C ILE A 139 12.66 1.57 -5.15
N LYS A 140 12.30 0.80 -6.19
CA LYS A 140 12.67 1.08 -7.57
C LYS A 140 11.44 1.02 -8.44
N GLY A 141 11.37 1.81 -9.50
CA GLY A 141 10.23 1.78 -10.37
C GLY A 141 10.37 2.67 -11.58
N LYS A 142 9.30 2.73 -12.36
CA LYS A 142 9.20 3.58 -13.55
C LYS A 142 7.75 4.02 -13.73
N ILE A 143 7.59 5.18 -14.36
CA ILE A 143 6.31 5.67 -14.89
C ILE A 143 6.43 5.66 -16.41
N PHE A 144 5.45 5.09 -17.10
CA PHE A 144 5.46 4.93 -18.55
C PHE A 144 4.06 5.10 -19.14
N MET A 145 4.01 5.37 -20.44
CA MET A 145 2.76 5.39 -21.20
C MET A 145 2.39 3.98 -21.63
N SER A 146 1.20 3.47 -21.28
CA SER A 146 0.76 2.10 -21.62
C SER A 146 0.76 1.83 -23.12
N SER A 147 0.43 2.83 -23.93
CA SER A 147 0.31 2.69 -25.40
C SER A 147 1.65 2.45 -26.10
N SER A 148 2.74 3.00 -25.58
CA SER A 148 4.06 2.97 -26.23
C SER A 148 5.13 2.26 -25.41
N LEU A 149 4.82 1.94 -24.15
CA LEU A 149 5.77 1.46 -23.14
C LEU A 149 6.97 2.41 -22.93
N LYS A 150 6.86 3.66 -23.41
CA LYS A 150 7.90 4.67 -23.24
C LYS A 150 7.93 5.12 -21.80
N THR A 151 9.07 4.88 -21.14
CA THR A 151 9.35 5.42 -19.81
C THR A 151 9.40 6.94 -19.85
N VAL A 152 8.63 7.57 -18.98
CA VAL A 152 8.60 9.02 -18.75
C VAL A 152 9.51 9.37 -17.59
N TYR A 153 9.49 8.56 -16.51
CA TYR A 153 10.30 8.77 -15.32
C TYR A 153 10.79 7.45 -14.73
N GLU A 154 11.94 7.50 -14.07
CA GLU A 154 12.44 6.43 -13.21
C GLU A 154 12.34 6.84 -11.75
N ILE A 155 12.07 5.86 -10.89
CA ILE A 155 11.94 6.04 -9.44
C ILE A 155 13.01 5.18 -8.79
N ASN A 156 13.86 5.78 -7.96
CA ASN A 156 14.87 5.08 -7.18
C ASN A 156 15.02 5.77 -5.83
N GLY A 157 14.91 5.02 -4.73
CA GLY A 157 15.08 5.60 -3.40
C GLY A 157 14.79 4.59 -2.30
N HIS A 158 14.39 5.12 -1.15
CA HIS A 158 14.02 4.35 0.04
C HIS A 158 12.63 4.81 0.49
N TRP A 159 11.71 3.88 0.77
CA TRP A 159 10.30 4.24 1.04
C TRP A 159 10.07 4.89 2.41
N ASP A 160 11.08 4.89 3.29
CA ASP A 160 11.04 5.44 4.63
C ASP A 160 11.81 6.77 4.80
N ARG A 161 12.32 7.35 3.71
CA ARG A 161 13.13 8.58 3.71
C ARG A 161 12.61 9.61 2.74
#